data_AF-A0A4U7BQF7-F1
#
_entry.id   AF-A0A4U7BQF7-F1
#
_cell.length_a   1.000
_cell.length_b   1.000
_cell.length_c   1.000
_cell.angle_alpha   90.00
_cell.angle_beta   90.00
_cell.angle_gamma   90.00
#
_symmetry.space_group_name_H-M   'P 1'
#
loop_
_entity.id
_entity.type
_entity.pdbx_description
1 polymer ?
#
loop_
_entity_poly.entity_id
_entity_poly.type
_entity_poly.pdbx_seq_one_letter_code
_entity_poly.pdbx_strand_id
1 'polypeptide(L)'
;MIEFKEEQKSNKKQQLIRKTIEAADGLSLGISIVVAIFIGIGIGYLLKRYTPYPWLFWIGVFWGITAAILNVYKAYKSQMKSYEEFKKRDEFIKETIQKEKNK
;
A
#
# COMPACT_ATOMS: atom_id res chain seq x y z
N MET A 1 -22.69 -5.41 -33.61
CA MET A 1 -22.55 -6.63 -32.77
C MET A 1 -21.08 -6.95 -32.45
N ILE A 2 -20.16 -6.79 -33.42
CA ILE A 2 -18.71 -7.06 -33.22
C ILE A 2 -18.04 -6.00 -32.33
N GLU A 3 -18.31 -4.71 -32.55
CA GLU A 3 -17.78 -3.61 -31.71
C GLU A 3 -18.21 -3.72 -30.23
N PHE A 4 -19.47 -4.07 -29.98
CA PHE A 4 -19.99 -4.25 -28.61
C PHE A 4 -19.29 -5.40 -27.86
N LYS A 5 -18.78 -6.41 -28.58
CA LYS A 5 -18.06 -7.55 -27.99
C LYS A 5 -16.59 -7.23 -27.72
N GLU A 6 -15.97 -6.39 -28.56
CA GLU A 6 -14.63 -5.82 -28.37
C GLU A 6 -14.61 -4.88 -27.15
N GLU A 7 -15.59 -3.99 -27.03
CA GLU A 7 -15.69 -3.00 -25.94
C GLU A 7 -15.87 -3.68 -24.57
N GLN A 8 -16.71 -4.72 -24.48
CA GLN A 8 -16.89 -5.53 -23.27
C GLN A 8 -15.64 -6.34 -22.90
N LYS A 9 -14.90 -6.86 -23.88
CA LYS A 9 -13.66 -7.61 -23.66
C LYS A 9 -12.53 -6.69 -23.18
N SER A 10 -12.47 -5.46 -23.71
CA SER A 10 -11.57 -4.40 -23.25
C SER A 10 -11.89 -3.97 -21.83
N ASN A 11 -13.17 -3.69 -21.53
CA ASN A 11 -13.63 -3.27 -20.21
C ASN A 11 -13.35 -4.35 -19.14
N LYS A 12 -13.60 -5.62 -19.46
CA LYS A 12 -13.32 -6.76 -18.55
C LYS A 12 -11.83 -6.93 -18.28
N LYS A 13 -10.95 -6.75 -19.28
CA LYS A 13 -9.49 -6.75 -19.09
C LYS A 13 -9.06 -5.59 -18.19
N GLN A 14 -9.57 -4.39 -18.42
CA GLN A 14 -9.25 -3.22 -17.59
C GLN A 14 -9.68 -3.39 -16.14
N GLN A 15 -10.87 -3.96 -15.89
CA GLN A 15 -11.35 -4.26 -14.54
C GLN A 15 -10.49 -5.31 -13.83
N LEU A 16 -10.05 -6.36 -14.53
CA LEU A 16 -9.15 -7.36 -13.98
C LEU A 16 -7.80 -6.74 -13.60
N ILE A 17 -7.21 -5.93 -14.49
CA ILE A 17 -5.94 -5.23 -14.23
C ILE A 17 -6.06 -4.31 -13.00
N ARG A 18 -7.15 -3.54 -12.90
CA ARG A 18 -7.42 -2.67 -11.73
C ARG A 18 -7.48 -3.46 -10.43
N LYS A 19 -8.23 -4.56 -10.40
CA LYS A 19 -8.32 -5.44 -9.21
C LYS A 19 -6.97 -6.04 -8.84
N THR A 20 -6.16 -6.42 -9.83
CA THR A 20 -4.82 -6.95 -9.59
C THR A 20 -3.87 -5.88 -9.04
N ILE A 21 -3.95 -4.65 -9.53
CA ILE A 21 -3.14 -3.52 -9.03
C ILE A 21 -3.53 -3.19 -7.58
N GLU A 22 -4.82 -3.10 -7.28
CA GLU A 22 -5.32 -2.78 -5.93
C GLU A 22 -4.91 -3.86 -4.91
N ALA A 23 -4.95 -5.14 -5.29
CA ALA A 23 -4.43 -6.23 -4.47
C ALA A 23 -2.90 -6.19 -4.32
N ALA A 24 -2.18 -5.79 -5.38
CA ALA A 24 -0.73 -5.68 -5.38
C ALA A 24 -0.25 -4.50 -4.51
N ASP A 25 -0.99 -3.40 -4.42
CA ASP A 25 -0.62 -2.25 -3.58
C ASP A 25 -0.55 -2.62 -2.10
N GLY A 26 -1.54 -3.36 -1.58
CA GLY A 26 -1.53 -3.86 -0.20
C GLY A 26 -0.40 -4.88 0.06
N LEU A 27 -0.14 -5.77 -0.90
CA LEU A 27 0.94 -6.75 -0.80
C LEU A 27 2.33 -6.10 -0.87
N SER A 28 2.51 -5.14 -1.77
CA SER A 28 3.75 -4.35 -1.94
C SER A 28 4.11 -3.62 -0.65
N LEU A 29 3.11 -3.07 0.03
CA LEU A 29 3.27 -2.43 1.33
C LEU A 29 3.67 -3.43 2.42
N GLY A 30 3.19 -4.66 2.37
CA GLY A 30 3.65 -5.74 3.26
C GLY A 30 5.10 -6.15 2.98
N ILE A 31 5.49 -6.28 1.70
CA ILE A 31 6.86 -6.63 1.31
C ILE A 31 7.87 -5.59 1.82
N SER A 32 7.55 -4.29 1.73
CA SER A 32 8.48 -3.23 2.15
C SER A 32 8.82 -3.29 3.65
N ILE A 33 7.86 -3.73 4.48
CA ILE A 33 8.05 -3.96 5.93
C ILE A 33 9.07 -5.07 6.17
N VAL A 34 8.87 -6.20 5.49
CA VAL A 34 9.74 -7.37 5.61
C VAL A 34 11.16 -7.02 5.19
N VAL A 35 11.33 -6.29 4.08
CA VAL A 35 12.63 -5.81 3.61
C VAL A 35 13.29 -4.88 4.62
N ALA A 36 12.55 -3.92 5.20
CA ALA A 36 13.09 -3.00 6.21
C ALA A 36 13.57 -3.75 7.48
N ILE A 37 12.80 -4.74 7.94
CA ILE A 37 13.18 -5.58 9.08
C ILE A 37 14.42 -6.42 8.74
N PHE A 38 14.51 -7.02 7.55
CA PHE A 38 15.69 -7.78 7.13
C PHE A 38 16.94 -6.91 7.04
N ILE A 39 16.81 -5.66 6.58
CA ILE A 39 17.94 -4.71 6.59
C ILE A 39 18.36 -4.40 8.03
N GLY A 40 17.43 -4.16 8.96
CA GLY A 40 17.74 -3.94 10.37
C GLY A 40 18.45 -5.14 11.03
N ILE A 41 17.97 -6.35 10.76
CA ILE A 41 18.60 -7.59 11.22
C ILE A 41 19.98 -7.78 10.58
N GLY A 42 20.11 -7.53 9.28
CA GLY A 42 21.36 -7.63 8.54
C GLY A 42 22.43 -6.67 9.08
N ILE A 43 22.05 -5.43 9.36
CA ILE A 43 22.93 -4.43 9.99
C ILE A 43 23.29 -4.87 11.42
N GLY A 44 22.32 -5.34 12.21
CA GLY A 44 22.58 -5.85 13.57
C GLY A 44 23.53 -7.04 13.59
N TYR A 45 23.39 -7.96 12.63
CA TYR A 45 24.29 -9.10 12.47
C TYR A 45 25.69 -8.67 12.05
N LEU A 46 25.80 -7.72 11.10
CA LEU A 46 27.08 -7.17 10.67
C LEU A 46 27.80 -6.48 11.85
N LEU A 47 27.09 -5.69 12.65
CA LEU A 47 27.64 -5.06 13.86
C LEU A 47 28.16 -6.11 14.85
N LYS A 48 27.36 -7.15 15.13
CA LYS A 48 27.75 -8.28 15.99
C LYS A 48 29.00 -9.01 15.47
N ARG A 49 29.25 -9.04 14.16
CA ARG A 49 30.44 -9.68 13.58
C ARG A 49 31.73 -8.91 13.88
N TYR A 50 31.65 -7.58 13.92
CA TYR A 50 32.81 -6.70 14.14
C TYR A 50 33.01 -6.27 15.60
N THR A 51 32.00 -6.45 16.46
CA THR A 51 32.11 -6.15 17.90
C THR A 51 31.91 -7.39 18.76
N PRO A 52 32.63 -7.54 19.89
CA PRO A 52 32.50 -8.68 20.81
C PRO A 52 31.21 -8.64 21.65
N TYR A 53 30.44 -7.57 21.56
CA TYR A 53 29.30 -7.31 22.41
C TYR A 53 28.00 -7.85 21.80
N PRO A 54 27.41 -8.93 22.32
CA PRO A 54 26.21 -9.54 21.74
C PRO A 54 24.97 -8.65 21.83
N TRP A 55 24.94 -7.67 22.73
CA TRP A 55 23.81 -6.74 22.90
C TRP A 55 23.67 -5.72 21.77
N LEU A 56 24.73 -5.45 20.99
CA LEU A 56 24.65 -4.54 19.83
C LEU A 56 23.74 -5.07 18.71
N PHE A 57 23.55 -6.38 18.63
CA PHE A 57 22.58 -6.98 17.69
C PHE A 57 21.17 -6.40 17.90
N TRP A 58 20.75 -6.28 19.17
CA TRP A 58 19.42 -5.78 19.53
C TRP A 58 19.21 -4.31 19.19
N ILE A 59 20.28 -3.52 19.15
CA ILE A 59 20.20 -2.13 18.67
C ILE A 59 19.78 -2.12 17.20
N GLY A 60 20.44 -2.90 16.33
CA GLY A 60 20.07 -2.99 14.91
C GLY A 60 18.64 -3.51 14.70
N VAL A 61 18.24 -4.52 15.47
CA VAL A 61 16.86 -5.05 15.46
C VAL A 61 15.84 -3.99 15.89
N PHE A 62 16.10 -3.29 16.99
CA PHE A 62 15.23 -2.23 17.50
C PHE A 62 15.03 -1.13 16.46
N TRP A 63 16.13 -0.61 15.90
CA TRP A 63 16.06 0.42 14.85
C TRP A 63 15.36 -0.09 13.59
N GLY A 64 15.55 -1.35 13.21
CA GLY A 64 14.84 -1.98 12.09
C GLY A 64 13.32 -2.02 12.31
N ILE A 65 12.88 -2.43 13.50
CA ILE A 65 11.45 -2.46 13.86
C ILE A 65 10.86 -1.05 13.88
N THR A 66 11.55 -0.09 14.50
CA THR A 66 11.10 1.31 14.53
C THR A 66 11.00 1.90 13.12
N ALA A 67 11.98 1.65 12.25
CA ALA A 67 11.95 2.10 10.87
C ALA A 67 10.79 1.48 10.07
N ALA A 68 10.52 0.18 10.27
CA ALA A 68 9.40 -0.50 9.64
C ALA A 68 8.05 0.12 10.07
N ILE A 69 7.84 0.33 11.38
CA ILE A 69 6.62 0.95 11.91
C ILE A 69 6.41 2.36 11.33
N LEU A 70 7.47 3.18 11.30
CA LEU A 70 7.41 4.53 10.73
C LEU A 70 7.06 4.51 9.24
N ASN A 71 7.62 3.56 8.48
CA ASN A 71 7.31 3.41 7.05
C ASN A 71 5.84 3.00 6.84
N VAL A 72 5.35 2.01 7.59
CA VAL A 72 3.95 1.56 7.55
C VAL A 72 3.00 2.69 7.88
N TYR A 73 3.24 3.43 8.96
CA TYR A 73 2.37 4.51 9.38
C TYR A 73 2.23 5.58 8.29
N LYS A 74 3.35 5.95 7.66
CA LYS A 74 3.36 6.91 6.54
C LYS A 74 2.54 6.39 5.36
N ALA A 75 2.75 5.13 4.98
CA ALA A 75 2.07 4.53 3.84
C ALA A 75 0.56 4.31 4.11
N TYR A 76 0.19 3.91 5.33
CA TYR A 76 -1.19 3.80 5.80
C TYR A 76 -1.92 5.15 5.77
N LYS A 77 -1.29 6.21 6.29
CA LYS A 77 -1.86 7.56 6.27
C LYS A 77 -2.09 8.05 4.84
N SER A 78 -1.17 7.75 3.93
CA SER A 78 -1.33 8.07 2.51
C SER A 78 -2.52 7.33 1.89
N GLN A 79 -2.68 6.04 2.18
CA GLN A 79 -3.82 5.25 1.71
C GLN A 79 -5.16 5.75 2.28
N MET A 80 -5.22 6.06 3.58
CA MET A 80 -6.45 6.59 4.17
C MET A 80 -6.88 7.92 3.56
N LYS A 81 -5.93 8.81 3.24
CA LYS A 81 -6.24 10.06 2.57
C LYS A 81 -6.87 9.83 1.18
N SER A 82 -6.36 8.86 0.42
CA SER A 82 -6.99 8.50 -0.86
C SER A 82 -8.40 7.93 -0.67
N TYR A 83 -8.63 7.09 0.34
CA TYR A 83 -9.97 6.57 0.65
C TYR A 83 -10.97 7.67 1.00
N GLU A 84 -10.58 8.66 1.81
CA GLU A 84 -11.46 9.80 2.13
C GLU A 84 -11.79 10.65 0.91
N GLU A 85 -10.82 10.86 0.01
CA GLU A 85 -11.04 11.59 -1.23
C GLU A 85 -11.98 10.85 -2.18
N PHE A 86 -11.83 9.53 -2.31
CA PHE A 86 -12.78 8.69 -3.05
C PHE A 86 -14.19 8.78 -2.46
N LYS A 87 -14.33 8.70 -1.14
CA LYS A 87 -15.64 8.76 -0.47
C LYS A 87 -16.34 10.12 -0.70
N LYS A 88 -15.62 11.23 -0.56
CA LYS A 88 -16.17 12.57 -0.85
C LYS A 88 -16.60 12.72 -2.30
N ARG A 89 -15.82 12.18 -3.24
CA ARG A 89 -16.13 12.22 -4.67
C ARG A 89 -17.40 11.42 -4.99
N ASP A 90 -17.56 10.25 -4.39
CA ASP A 90 -18.76 9.41 -4.53
C ASP A 90 -20.01 10.07 -3.93
N GLU A 91 -19.88 10.72 -2.76
CA GLU A 91 -20.97 11.48 -2.14
C GLU A 91 -21.40 12.66 -3.04
N PHE A 92 -20.45 13.41 -3.61
CA PHE A 92 -20.73 14.52 -4.52
C PHE A 92 -21.46 14.07 -5.81
N ILE A 93 -21.04 12.95 -6.41
CA ILE A 93 -21.69 12.39 -7.60
C ILE A 93 -23.13 11.98 -7.26
N LYS A 94 -23.36 11.32 -6.12
CA LYS A 94 -24.70 10.94 -5.68
C LYS A 94 -25.61 12.16 -5.48
N GLU A 95 -25.12 13.21 -4.84
CA GLU A 95 -25.90 14.44 -4.62
C GLU A 95 -26.28 15.12 -5.96
N THR A 96 -25.34 15.15 -6.91
CA THR A 96 -25.55 15.73 -8.25
C THR A 96 -26.62 14.97 -9.02
N ILE A 97 -26.54 13.64 -9.04
CA ILE A 97 -27.53 12.77 -9.70
C ILE A 97 -28.92 12.96 -9.07
N GLN A 98 -28.98 13.06 -7.74
CA GLN A 98 -30.25 13.26 -7.03
C GLN A 98 -30.87 14.64 -7.32
N LYS A 99 -30.06 15.69 -7.45
CA LYS A 99 -30.51 17.03 -7.84
C LYS A 99 -31.05 17.07 -9.27
N GLU A 100 -30.39 16.43 -10.22
CA GLU A 100 -30.90 16.34 -11.60
C GLU A 100 -32.22 15.57 -11.68
N LYS A 101 -32.38 14.52 -10.87
CA LYS A 101 -33.60 13.70 -10.88
C LYS A 101 -34.83 14.40 -10.29
N ASN A 102 -34.62 15.42 -9.45
CA ASN A 102 -35.67 16.21 -8.79
C ASN A 102 -35.96 17.54 -9.50
N LYS A 103 -35.31 17.82 -10.63
CA LYS A 103 -35.49 19.02 -11.45
C LYS A 103 -36.32 18.68 -12.70
#